data_AF-A0A6I8W0V6-F1
#
_entry.id   AF-A0A6I8W0V6-F1
#
_cell.length_a   1.000
_cell.length_b   1.000
_cell.length_c   1.000
_cell.angle_alpha   90.00
_cell.angle_beta   90.00
_cell.angle_gamma   90.00
#
_symmetry.space_group_name_H-M   'P 1'
#
loop_
_entity.id
_entity.type
_entity.pdbx_description
1 polymer ?
#
loop_
_entity_poly.entity_id
_entity_poly.type
_entity_poly.pdbx_seq_one_letter_code
_entity_poly.pdbx_strand_id
1 'polypeptide(L)'
;MEKIQIIWVLSLLLVFLARLPDGLATDNSCSVSTLDARRFFERENELLRQRYHEEYLASYTYNTNVTDDNRQAMIAVYARNAVQNKQLAQKIKSSDYHLSEDADIRRQALHLSKMGASALNTEDYLALQNAISSMQSNYATTNVCSYTNRSDCSLTLEPHIQERLSNSRDPAELAWYWREWYDKAGTSQKDNFAEYVRLTRKAAHLNDHRSYADYWVQFYEDADFERQLDASFKQLLPFYRQIHGYVRYRLRQHYGEDVVPAEGNIPMHLLGNMWAQSWNEVIDLFTPYPEKPFVDVKAEMVQQNYTVQKLFELGDQFFQSLGMRALPPSFWNLSLITRPDDRQVVCHASAWDFYQDSDVRIKMCTEVDMHYFFVVHHELGHIQYYLQYEQQPAVFRGAPNPGFHEAVGDVIALSVMSAKHLKSIGLTDNGRLDEKSRINELFKQALSKIVFLPFGYTMDKYRYAVFRNEIEEPQWNCGFWQMRSEYGGVEPPVSRTDKDFDPPAKYHIDADVEYLRYFAAHIFQFQFHKALCSLAGQYAPNDSRRTLDNCDIFGSKEAGRALSKFLSHGSSRHWKEVLQEFTGETEMDTSALLEYFDPLYQWLKQENSRLGVPLGWGETNKIPTDCCGQFST
;
A
#
# COMPACT_ATOMS: atom_id res chain seq x y z
N MET A 1 72.93 -53.15 6.85
CA MET A 1 74.17 -53.52 6.13
C MET A 1 74.63 -52.28 5.38
N GLU A 2 75.92 -51.98 5.53
CA GLU A 2 76.76 -51.10 4.70
C GLU A 2 76.41 -49.61 4.59
N LYS A 3 77.16 -48.84 5.38
CA LYS A 3 77.83 -47.60 4.92
C LYS A 3 78.76 -47.96 3.76
N ILE A 4 78.93 -47.08 2.76
CA ILE A 4 80.23 -46.79 2.11
C ILE A 4 80.13 -45.55 1.20
N GLN A 5 80.92 -44.54 1.62
CA GLN A 5 81.82 -43.63 0.89
C GLN A 5 81.30 -42.65 -0.20
N ILE A 6 81.54 -41.33 -0.20
CA ILE A 6 82.70 -40.42 0.11
C ILE A 6 83.50 -39.99 -1.15
N ILE A 7 83.30 -38.70 -1.54
CA ILE A 7 84.17 -37.69 -2.24
C ILE A 7 84.24 -37.83 -3.80
N TRP A 8 84.14 -36.82 -4.68
CA TRP A 8 84.82 -35.50 -4.86
C TRP A 8 83.96 -34.56 -5.75
N VAL A 9 83.62 -33.31 -5.36
CA VAL A 9 84.37 -32.01 -5.35
C VAL A 9 84.27 -31.20 -6.67
N LEU A 10 83.55 -30.06 -6.64
CA LEU A 10 83.95 -28.67 -7.01
C LEU A 10 82.77 -27.81 -7.54
N SER A 11 82.47 -26.77 -6.74
CA SER A 11 82.11 -25.38 -7.11
C SER A 11 80.95 -25.09 -8.08
N LEU A 12 79.91 -24.40 -7.59
CA LEU A 12 79.71 -22.95 -7.78
C LEU A 12 78.33 -22.48 -7.26
N LEU A 13 78.34 -21.24 -6.72
CA LEU A 13 77.24 -20.27 -6.64
C LEU A 13 76.13 -20.41 -5.58
N LEU A 14 76.27 -19.48 -4.62
CA LEU A 14 75.22 -18.78 -3.87
C LEU A 14 73.87 -18.66 -4.58
N VAL A 15 72.82 -18.88 -3.77
CA VAL A 15 71.48 -18.26 -3.72
C VAL A 15 70.44 -19.38 -3.55
N PHE A 16 69.92 -19.56 -2.32
CA PHE A 16 68.52 -19.93 -2.01
C PHE A 16 68.40 -20.12 -0.49
N LEU A 17 67.96 -19.07 0.20
CA LEU A 17 67.50 -19.15 1.59
C LEU A 17 66.01 -19.51 1.59
N ALA A 18 65.73 -20.67 2.18
CA ALA A 18 64.52 -21.12 2.89
C ALA A 18 63.16 -20.50 2.51
N ARG A 19 62.30 -21.34 1.91
CA ARG A 19 60.84 -21.23 2.05
C ARG A 19 60.41 -21.86 3.39
N LEU A 20 59.81 -21.05 4.25
CA LEU A 20 58.83 -21.48 5.26
C LEU A 20 57.48 -20.86 4.88
N PRO A 21 56.34 -21.49 5.20
CA PRO A 21 55.03 -21.06 4.71
C PRO A 21 54.63 -19.75 5.37
N ASP A 22 54.24 -18.78 4.55
CA ASP A 22 53.67 -17.51 4.99
C ASP A 22 52.49 -17.75 5.93
N GLY A 23 52.56 -17.06 7.06
CA GLY A 23 51.52 -17.01 8.05
C GLY A 23 50.24 -16.43 7.47
N LEU A 24 49.13 -16.88 8.06
CA LEU A 24 47.80 -16.32 7.99
C LEU A 24 47.84 -14.78 8.01
N ALA A 25 47.74 -14.17 6.84
CA ALA A 25 47.35 -12.77 6.73
C ALA A 25 45.86 -12.70 7.05
N THR A 26 45.54 -12.16 8.22
CA THR A 26 44.20 -11.67 8.53
C THR A 26 43.87 -10.54 7.57
N ASP A 27 42.96 -10.80 6.65
CA ASP A 27 42.47 -9.87 5.63
C ASP A 27 41.51 -8.86 6.27
N ASN A 28 42.05 -7.95 7.09
CA ASN A 28 41.27 -6.94 7.80
C ASN A 28 41.93 -5.56 7.64
N SER A 29 41.91 -5.04 6.42
CA SER A 29 42.26 -3.64 6.16
C SER A 29 41.01 -2.80 5.89
N CYS A 30 40.31 -2.38 6.96
CA CYS A 30 39.45 -1.21 6.84
C CYS A 30 40.37 0.00 6.59
N SER A 31 40.29 0.60 5.40
CA SER A 31 40.98 1.87 5.13
C SER A 31 40.48 2.96 6.09
N VAL A 32 41.34 3.92 6.42
CA VAL A 32 40.98 5.05 7.30
C VAL A 32 39.75 5.81 6.76
N SER A 33 39.62 5.93 5.43
CA SER A 33 38.47 6.55 4.79
C SER A 33 37.16 5.79 5.01
N THR A 34 37.18 4.45 5.00
CA THR A 34 35.99 3.63 5.30
C THR A 34 35.57 3.78 6.75
N LEU A 35 36.52 3.83 7.69
CA LEU A 35 36.20 4.03 9.11
C LEU A 35 35.59 5.41 9.39
N ASP A 36 36.12 6.46 8.76
CA ASP A 36 35.59 7.82 8.90
C ASP A 36 34.18 7.94 8.28
N ALA A 37 33.95 7.30 7.14
CA ALA A 37 32.63 7.21 6.53
C ALA A 37 31.61 6.49 7.42
N ARG A 38 31.98 5.37 8.04
CA ARG A 38 31.11 4.65 8.99
C ARG A 38 30.73 5.52 10.18
N ARG A 39 31.70 6.17 10.81
CA ARG A 39 31.45 7.12 11.93
C ARG A 39 30.57 8.29 11.51
N PHE A 40 30.74 8.79 10.29
CA PHE A 40 29.87 9.81 9.73
C PHE A 40 28.42 9.31 9.67
N PHE A 41 28.17 8.17 9.02
CA PHE A 41 26.81 7.64 8.90
C PHE A 41 26.20 7.21 10.24
N GLU A 42 26.98 6.62 11.16
CA GLU A 42 26.52 6.32 12.53
C GLU A 42 25.98 7.58 13.22
N ARG A 43 26.74 8.68 13.16
CA ARG A 43 26.32 9.97 13.73
C ARG A 43 25.09 10.54 13.03
N GLU A 44 25.07 10.55 11.70
CA GLU A 44 23.96 11.11 10.94
C GLU A 44 22.67 10.30 11.12
N ASN A 45 22.76 8.98 11.33
CA ASN A 45 21.60 8.15 11.66
C ASN A 45 21.04 8.47 13.05
N GLU A 46 21.88 8.74 14.04
CA GLU A 46 21.40 9.16 15.37
C GLU A 46 20.67 10.52 15.29
N LEU A 47 21.23 11.46 14.53
CA LEU A 47 20.56 12.74 14.29
C LEU A 47 19.26 12.59 13.49
N LEU A 48 19.24 11.68 12.50
CA LEU A 48 18.04 11.39 11.72
C LEU A 48 16.96 10.74 12.58
N ARG A 49 17.35 9.81 13.46
CA ARG A 49 16.48 9.17 14.45
C ARG A 49 15.78 10.20 15.34
N GLN A 50 16.52 11.21 15.82
CA GLN A 50 15.96 12.32 16.60
C GLN A 50 14.97 13.16 15.78
N ARG A 51 15.33 13.53 14.54
CA ARG A 51 14.44 14.31 13.66
C ARG A 51 13.15 13.57 13.34
N TYR A 52 13.23 12.29 12.96
CA TYR A 52 12.05 11.49 12.68
C TYR A 52 11.20 11.30 13.94
N HIS A 53 11.81 11.08 15.11
CA HIS A 53 11.05 11.03 16.35
C HIS A 53 10.23 12.30 16.58
N GLU A 54 10.83 13.48 16.40
CA GLU A 54 10.13 14.76 16.52
C GLU A 54 8.99 14.91 15.49
N GLU A 55 9.22 14.55 14.23
CA GLU A 55 8.22 14.61 13.15
C GLU A 55 7.03 13.70 13.43
N TYR A 56 7.29 12.42 13.70
CA TYR A 56 6.25 11.42 13.94
C TYR A 56 5.50 11.71 15.23
N LEU A 57 6.16 12.26 16.26
CA LEU A 57 5.48 12.68 17.49
C LEU A 57 4.56 13.88 17.28
N ALA A 58 5.01 14.91 16.57
CA ALA A 58 4.17 16.07 16.24
C ALA A 58 2.97 15.67 15.37
N SER A 59 3.21 14.82 14.37
CA SER A 59 2.18 14.28 13.50
C SER A 59 1.18 13.40 14.24
N TYR A 60 1.64 12.50 15.11
CA TYR A 60 0.77 11.67 15.94
C TYR A 60 -0.07 12.51 16.90
N THR A 61 0.52 13.56 17.48
CA THR A 61 -0.19 14.51 18.35
C THR A 61 -1.33 15.19 17.61
N TYR A 62 -1.09 15.69 16.39
CA TYR A 62 -2.14 16.26 15.55
C TYR A 62 -3.21 15.22 15.18
N ASN A 63 -2.80 14.02 14.75
CA ASN A 63 -3.72 12.97 14.33
C ASN A 63 -4.60 12.42 15.46
N THR A 64 -4.13 12.51 16.71
CA THR A 64 -4.85 12.10 17.93
C THR A 64 -5.50 13.26 18.66
N ASN A 65 -5.33 14.49 18.20
CA ASN A 65 -5.96 15.70 18.73
C ASN A 65 -5.97 16.80 17.65
N VAL A 66 -7.00 16.81 16.81
CA VAL A 66 -7.07 17.67 15.62
C VAL A 66 -7.42 19.10 16.03
N THR A 67 -6.41 19.98 16.00
CA THR A 67 -6.54 21.43 16.25
C THR A 67 -5.62 22.22 15.32
N ASP A 68 -5.92 23.50 15.06
CA ASP A 68 -5.03 24.34 14.22
C ASP A 68 -3.68 24.58 14.90
N ASP A 69 -3.64 24.73 16.23
CA ASP A 69 -2.39 24.85 16.98
C ASP A 69 -1.48 23.63 16.80
N ASN A 70 -2.02 22.41 16.91
CA ASN A 70 -1.27 21.18 16.67
C ASN A 70 -0.83 21.07 15.20
N ARG A 71 -1.68 21.52 14.26
CA ARG A 71 -1.36 21.53 12.82
C ARG A 71 -0.18 22.45 12.52
N GLN A 72 -0.20 23.68 13.07
CA GLN A 72 0.90 24.64 12.91
C GLN A 72 2.18 24.15 13.58
N ALA A 73 2.08 23.55 14.77
CA ALA A 73 3.22 22.95 15.45
C ALA A 73 3.86 21.84 14.61
N MET A 74 3.05 20.96 14.02
CA MET A 74 3.51 19.90 13.10
C MET A 74 4.23 20.49 11.88
N ILE A 75 3.62 21.44 11.17
CA ILE A 75 4.22 22.08 9.99
C ILE A 75 5.55 22.77 10.34
N ALA A 76 5.63 23.42 11.51
CA ALA A 76 6.85 24.07 11.97
C ALA A 76 7.99 23.07 12.20
N VAL A 77 7.69 21.87 12.75
CA VAL A 77 8.69 20.79 12.90
C VAL A 77 9.17 20.32 11.53
N TYR A 78 8.25 20.04 10.60
CA TYR A 78 8.58 19.59 9.24
C TYR A 78 9.49 20.59 8.51
N ALA A 79 9.16 21.88 8.55
CA ALA A 79 9.93 22.93 7.89
C ALA A 79 11.36 23.04 8.46
N ARG A 80 11.53 22.93 9.79
CA ARG A 80 12.87 22.95 10.42
C ARG A 80 13.71 21.75 10.00
N ASN A 81 13.12 20.56 10.01
CA ASN A 81 13.84 19.34 9.67
C ASN A 81 14.16 19.23 8.17
N ALA A 82 13.28 19.75 7.30
CA ALA A 82 13.54 19.83 5.86
C ALA A 82 14.86 20.58 5.55
N VAL A 83 15.17 21.65 6.29
CA VAL A 83 16.44 22.40 6.14
C VAL A 83 17.64 21.51 6.49
N GLN A 84 17.56 20.75 7.58
CA GLN A 84 18.65 19.87 8.02
C GLN A 84 18.82 18.67 7.07
N ASN A 85 17.71 18.07 6.62
CA ASN A 85 17.72 16.98 5.64
C ASN A 85 18.33 17.43 4.31
N LYS A 86 18.01 18.65 3.85
CA LYS A 86 18.64 19.26 2.67
C LYS A 86 20.15 19.41 2.83
N GLN A 87 20.62 19.92 3.97
CA GLN A 87 22.05 20.09 4.25
C GLN A 87 22.79 18.76 4.26
N LEU A 88 22.22 17.73 4.91
CA LEU A 88 22.77 16.38 4.92
C LEU A 88 22.87 15.81 3.50
N ALA A 89 21.80 15.88 2.73
CA ALA A 89 21.77 15.38 1.36
C ALA A 89 22.79 16.09 0.47
N GLN A 90 22.92 17.42 0.57
CA GLN A 90 23.93 18.19 -0.16
C GLN A 90 25.36 17.78 0.23
N LYS A 91 25.62 17.59 1.53
CA LYS A 91 26.91 17.11 2.03
C LYS A 91 27.26 15.74 1.45
N ILE A 92 26.30 14.81 1.43
CA ILE A 92 26.47 13.49 0.84
C ILE A 92 26.69 13.56 -0.67
N LYS A 93 25.89 14.35 -1.40
CA LYS A 93 26.08 14.57 -2.85
C LYS A 93 27.44 15.16 -3.20
N SER A 94 28.01 16.01 -2.33
CA SER A 94 29.35 16.59 -2.50
C SER A 94 30.52 15.66 -2.13
N SER A 95 30.22 14.45 -1.66
CA SER A 95 31.20 13.46 -1.21
C SER A 95 31.28 12.26 -2.17
N ASP A 96 32.33 11.45 -2.00
CA ASP A 96 32.52 10.22 -2.77
C ASP A 96 31.86 8.97 -2.12
N TYR A 97 30.97 9.13 -1.13
CA TYR A 97 30.37 7.99 -0.43
C TYR A 97 29.57 7.06 -1.35
N HIS A 98 28.97 7.61 -2.42
CA HIS A 98 28.26 6.82 -3.44
C HIS A 98 29.19 5.90 -4.26
N LEU A 99 30.50 6.19 -4.29
CA LEU A 99 31.54 5.39 -4.96
C LEU A 99 32.28 4.45 -4.00
N SER A 100 31.94 4.42 -2.71
CA SER A 100 32.62 3.59 -1.72
C SER A 100 32.61 2.12 -2.12
N GLU A 101 33.65 1.35 -1.80
CA GLU A 101 33.64 -0.12 -2.02
C GLU A 101 32.75 -0.84 -0.99
N ASP A 102 32.46 -0.19 0.14
CA ASP A 102 31.56 -0.69 1.17
C ASP A 102 30.09 -0.51 0.74
N ALA A 103 29.37 -1.62 0.60
CA ALA A 103 27.99 -1.63 0.13
C ALA A 103 27.03 -0.88 1.06
N ASP A 104 27.27 -0.92 2.37
CA ASP A 104 26.43 -0.24 3.35
C ASP A 104 26.58 1.28 3.21
N ILE A 105 27.82 1.77 3.16
CA ILE A 105 28.11 3.20 2.93
C ILE A 105 27.46 3.68 1.62
N ARG A 106 27.62 2.93 0.53
CA ARG A 106 26.98 3.29 -0.76
C ARG A 106 25.47 3.35 -0.65
N ARG A 107 24.85 2.36 0.00
CA ARG A 107 23.39 2.27 0.16
C ARG A 107 22.86 3.43 1.01
N GLN A 108 23.52 3.75 2.12
CA GLN A 108 23.15 4.89 2.96
C GLN A 108 23.30 6.23 2.22
N ALA A 109 24.39 6.40 1.45
CA ALA A 109 24.60 7.57 0.61
C ALA A 109 23.49 7.73 -0.44
N LEU A 110 23.10 6.63 -1.11
CA LEU A 110 22.02 6.64 -2.09
C LEU A 110 20.70 7.12 -1.47
N HIS A 111 20.30 6.58 -0.32
CA HIS A 111 19.04 6.96 0.34
C HIS A 111 19.07 8.39 0.87
N LEU A 112 20.11 8.78 1.60
CA LEU A 112 20.19 10.10 2.25
C LEU A 112 20.50 11.24 1.27
N SER A 113 20.91 10.94 0.03
CA SER A 113 21.09 11.95 -1.02
C SER A 113 19.78 12.43 -1.66
N LYS A 114 18.66 11.73 -1.44
CA LYS A 114 17.33 12.05 -1.98
C LYS A 114 16.69 13.17 -1.15
N MET A 115 16.66 14.40 -1.67
CA MET A 115 16.09 15.55 -0.94
C MET A 115 14.56 15.61 -1.02
N GLY A 116 13.97 15.13 -2.11
CA GLY A 116 12.53 15.26 -2.36
C GLY A 116 12.06 16.71 -2.29
N ALA A 117 10.94 16.96 -1.63
CA ALA A 117 10.41 18.31 -1.42
C ALA A 117 11.40 19.25 -0.70
N SER A 118 12.29 18.72 0.14
CA SER A 118 13.30 19.52 0.88
C SER A 118 14.28 20.25 -0.05
N ALA A 119 14.34 19.90 -1.34
CA ALA A 119 15.16 20.61 -2.33
C ALA A 119 14.68 22.06 -2.58
N LEU A 120 13.39 22.33 -2.36
CA LEU A 120 12.79 23.66 -2.49
C LEU A 120 13.45 24.68 -1.55
N ASN A 121 13.26 25.97 -1.83
CA ASN A 121 13.55 27.01 -0.84
C ASN A 121 12.45 27.00 0.26
N THR A 122 12.67 27.68 1.38
CA THR A 122 11.73 27.66 2.50
C THR A 122 10.34 28.19 2.13
N GLU A 123 10.27 29.25 1.31
CA GLU A 123 9.01 29.85 0.87
C GLU A 123 8.18 28.87 0.02
N ASP A 124 8.79 28.29 -1.02
CA ASP A 124 8.17 27.28 -1.89
C ASP A 124 7.81 26.01 -1.11
N TYR A 125 8.65 25.57 -0.17
CA TYR A 125 8.36 24.39 0.65
C TYR A 125 7.12 24.62 1.52
N LEU A 126 7.03 25.79 2.16
CA LEU A 126 5.85 26.17 2.94
C LEU A 126 4.62 26.31 2.05
N ALA A 127 4.74 26.89 0.86
CA ALA A 127 3.65 26.97 -0.11
C ALA A 127 3.14 25.58 -0.51
N LEU A 128 4.05 24.62 -0.74
CA LEU A 128 3.71 23.23 -1.07
C LEU A 128 2.96 22.56 0.09
N GLN A 129 3.47 22.67 1.32
CA GLN A 129 2.83 22.11 2.51
C GLN A 129 1.47 22.76 2.78
N ASN A 130 1.32 24.06 2.52
CA ASN A 130 0.05 24.77 2.65
C ASN A 130 -0.96 24.31 1.59
N ALA A 131 -0.54 24.12 0.33
CA ALA A 131 -1.42 23.60 -0.73
C ALA A 131 -1.93 22.18 -0.37
N ILE A 132 -1.03 21.27 0.00
CA ILE A 132 -1.38 19.89 0.42
C ILE A 132 -2.31 19.92 1.65
N SER A 133 -1.92 20.63 2.71
CA SER A 133 -2.74 20.68 3.93
C SER A 133 -4.09 21.37 3.75
N SER A 134 -4.20 22.32 2.81
CA SER A 134 -5.48 22.95 2.45
C SER A 134 -6.40 21.96 1.74
N MET A 135 -5.89 21.18 0.79
CA MET A 135 -6.66 20.11 0.14
C MET A 135 -7.12 19.06 1.16
N GLN A 136 -6.22 18.57 2.02
CA GLN A 136 -6.56 17.64 3.10
C GLN A 136 -7.62 18.20 4.06
N SER A 137 -7.50 19.47 4.44
CA SER A 137 -8.46 20.13 5.33
C SER A 137 -9.82 20.29 4.67
N ASN A 138 -9.85 20.67 3.38
CA ASN A 138 -11.09 20.74 2.60
C ASN A 138 -11.78 19.37 2.55
N TYR A 139 -11.04 18.31 2.21
CA TYR A 139 -11.56 16.95 2.20
C TYR A 139 -12.15 16.54 3.55
N ALA A 140 -11.43 16.80 4.65
CA ALA A 140 -11.86 16.41 6.00
C ALA A 140 -13.08 17.19 6.52
N THR A 141 -13.31 18.42 6.03
CA THR A 141 -14.34 19.33 6.55
C THR A 141 -15.49 19.60 5.58
N THR A 142 -15.45 19.03 4.38
CA THR A 142 -16.50 19.19 3.36
C THR A 142 -17.83 18.63 3.85
N ASN A 143 -18.88 19.47 3.75
CA ASN A 143 -20.27 19.08 3.98
C ASN A 143 -21.10 19.20 2.70
N VAL A 144 -21.97 18.23 2.44
CA VAL A 144 -22.88 18.19 1.29
C VAL A 144 -24.33 18.44 1.70
N CYS A 145 -25.15 18.89 0.75
CA CYS A 145 -26.56 19.12 0.99
C CYS A 145 -27.38 17.84 0.80
N SER A 146 -28.42 17.66 1.61
CA SER A 146 -29.30 16.49 1.60
C SER A 146 -30.07 16.37 0.27
N TYR A 147 -30.32 15.13 -0.15
CA TYR A 147 -31.13 14.86 -1.35
C TYR A 147 -32.60 15.28 -1.16
N THR A 148 -33.15 15.05 0.03
CA THR A 148 -34.57 15.28 0.32
C THR A 148 -34.84 16.68 0.86
N ASN A 149 -33.89 17.28 1.59
CA ASN A 149 -33.96 18.65 2.08
C ASN A 149 -32.72 19.46 1.63
N ARG A 150 -32.81 20.13 0.49
CA ARG A 150 -31.68 20.87 -0.12
C ARG A 150 -31.10 22.00 0.75
N SER A 151 -31.82 22.43 1.79
CA SER A 151 -31.36 23.47 2.72
C SER A 151 -30.50 22.92 3.87
N ASP A 152 -30.59 21.61 4.12
CA ASP A 152 -29.75 20.93 5.09
C ASP A 152 -28.42 20.55 4.43
N CYS A 153 -27.34 21.19 4.85
CA CYS A 153 -25.98 20.96 4.34
C CYS A 153 -25.01 20.56 5.46
N SER A 154 -25.46 19.75 6.41
CA SER A 154 -24.61 19.24 7.50
C SER A 154 -24.07 17.83 7.27
N LEU A 155 -24.27 17.24 6.09
CA LEU A 155 -23.89 15.84 5.84
C LEU A 155 -22.40 15.73 5.48
N THR A 156 -21.66 14.96 6.27
CA THR A 156 -20.25 14.60 6.03
C THR A 156 -20.12 13.32 5.20
N LEU A 157 -18.95 13.10 4.58
CA LEU A 157 -18.66 11.86 3.85
C LEU A 157 -18.91 10.62 4.70
N GLU A 158 -18.28 10.60 5.88
CA GLU A 158 -18.43 9.56 6.89
C GLU A 158 -19.11 10.15 8.14
N PRO A 159 -20.17 9.53 8.69
CA PRO A 159 -20.83 8.31 8.19
C PRO A 159 -21.90 8.59 7.12
N HIS A 160 -22.38 9.83 6.98
CA HIS A 160 -23.68 10.09 6.35
C HIS A 160 -23.76 9.70 4.87
N ILE A 161 -22.82 10.17 4.04
CA ILE A 161 -22.85 9.87 2.60
C ILE A 161 -22.52 8.40 2.35
N GLN A 162 -21.50 7.85 3.02
CA GLN A 162 -21.13 6.45 2.86
C GLN A 162 -22.26 5.51 3.26
N GLU A 163 -22.98 5.77 4.34
CA GLU A 163 -24.17 5.01 4.72
C GLU A 163 -25.24 5.01 3.61
N ARG A 164 -25.46 6.16 2.96
CA ARG A 164 -26.40 6.27 1.82
C ARG A 164 -25.90 5.51 0.60
N LEU A 165 -24.61 5.59 0.29
CA LEU A 165 -24.00 4.81 -0.80
C LEU A 165 -24.15 3.30 -0.56
N SER A 166 -23.95 2.82 0.67
CA SER A 166 -24.09 1.40 1.01
C SER A 166 -25.56 0.93 1.00
N ASN A 167 -26.51 1.76 1.45
CA ASN A 167 -27.88 1.30 1.74
C ASN A 167 -28.97 1.80 0.78
N SER A 168 -28.81 2.97 0.17
CA SER A 168 -29.81 3.48 -0.79
C SER A 168 -29.77 2.68 -2.08
N ARG A 169 -30.93 2.57 -2.72
CA ARG A 169 -31.14 1.96 -4.04
C ARG A 169 -31.89 2.92 -4.97
N ASP A 170 -31.88 4.22 -4.67
CA ASP A 170 -32.37 5.27 -5.57
C ASP A 170 -31.18 5.84 -6.37
N PRO A 171 -31.07 5.55 -7.68
CA PRO A 171 -29.99 6.08 -8.52
C PRO A 171 -29.88 7.61 -8.49
N ALA A 172 -31.01 8.33 -8.39
CA ALA A 172 -31.01 9.79 -8.38
C ALA A 172 -30.48 10.36 -7.06
N GLU A 173 -30.77 9.72 -5.94
CA GLU A 173 -30.19 10.06 -4.63
C GLU A 173 -28.68 9.81 -4.63
N LEU A 174 -28.25 8.63 -5.09
CA LEU A 174 -26.84 8.25 -5.16
C LEU A 174 -26.05 9.20 -6.08
N ALA A 175 -26.61 9.55 -7.24
CA ALA A 175 -25.99 10.48 -8.19
C ALA A 175 -25.90 11.90 -7.61
N TRP A 176 -26.88 12.31 -6.79
CA TRP A 176 -26.85 13.60 -6.12
C TRP A 176 -25.70 13.70 -5.13
N TYR A 177 -25.55 12.73 -4.23
CA TYR A 177 -24.47 12.79 -3.23
C TYR A 177 -23.10 12.65 -3.87
N TRP A 178 -22.98 11.82 -4.91
CA TRP A 178 -21.77 11.76 -5.72
C TRP A 178 -21.42 13.15 -6.27
N ARG A 179 -22.37 13.83 -6.94
CA ARG A 179 -22.10 15.14 -7.53
C ARG A 179 -21.74 16.17 -6.47
N GLU A 180 -22.53 16.29 -5.41
CA GLU A 180 -22.27 17.25 -4.33
C GLU A 180 -20.88 17.06 -3.70
N TRP A 181 -20.47 15.81 -3.49
CA TRP A 181 -19.16 15.51 -2.94
C TRP A 181 -18.06 15.96 -3.88
N TYR A 182 -18.12 15.55 -5.14
CA TYR A 182 -17.07 15.87 -6.11
C TYR A 182 -17.00 17.37 -6.45
N ASP A 183 -18.14 18.08 -6.45
CA ASP A 183 -18.18 19.53 -6.68
C ASP A 183 -17.52 20.30 -5.52
N LYS A 184 -17.72 19.85 -4.27
CA LYS A 184 -17.21 20.56 -3.07
C LYS A 184 -15.84 20.10 -2.61
N ALA A 185 -15.58 18.79 -2.62
CA ALA A 185 -14.30 18.21 -2.24
C ALA A 185 -13.28 18.28 -3.37
N GLY A 186 -13.72 18.08 -4.62
CA GLY A 186 -12.86 18.08 -5.81
C GLY A 186 -12.69 19.48 -6.41
N THR A 187 -13.77 19.99 -7.01
CA THR A 187 -13.69 21.16 -7.91
C THR A 187 -13.14 22.42 -7.22
N SER A 188 -13.47 22.60 -5.94
CA SER A 188 -12.95 23.73 -5.13
C SER A 188 -11.43 23.72 -4.92
N GLN A 189 -10.76 22.58 -5.14
CA GLN A 189 -9.33 22.39 -4.89
C GLN A 189 -8.46 22.54 -6.13
N LYS A 190 -9.03 22.92 -7.28
CA LYS A 190 -8.29 23.07 -8.55
C LYS A 190 -7.05 23.96 -8.41
N ASP A 191 -7.17 25.11 -7.75
CA ASP A 191 -6.07 26.07 -7.59
C ASP A 191 -4.96 25.53 -6.67
N ASN A 192 -5.33 24.90 -5.55
CA ASN A 192 -4.37 24.26 -4.64
C ASN A 192 -3.63 23.11 -5.34
N PHE A 193 -4.35 22.31 -6.13
CA PHE A 193 -3.76 21.22 -6.90
C PHE A 193 -2.81 21.73 -7.98
N ALA A 194 -3.17 22.83 -8.68
CA ALA A 194 -2.28 23.46 -9.65
C ALA A 194 -0.98 23.97 -9.02
N GLU A 195 -1.07 24.59 -7.83
CA GLU A 195 0.11 25.03 -7.07
C GLU A 195 0.97 23.84 -6.61
N TYR A 196 0.32 22.76 -6.14
CA TYR A 196 0.97 21.48 -5.82
C TYR A 196 1.73 20.90 -7.01
N VAL A 197 1.11 20.81 -8.20
CA VAL A 197 1.75 20.30 -9.42
C VAL A 197 2.93 21.20 -9.83
N ARG A 198 2.78 22.52 -9.75
CA ARG A 198 3.85 23.47 -10.07
C ARG A 198 5.06 23.29 -9.16
N LEU A 199 4.85 23.19 -7.86
CA LEU A 199 5.90 23.08 -6.84
C LEU A 199 6.56 21.71 -6.82
N THR A 200 5.81 20.63 -7.02
CA THR A 200 6.35 19.26 -7.13
C THR A 200 7.20 19.08 -8.39
N ARG A 201 6.80 19.65 -9.54
CA ARG A 201 7.64 19.71 -10.75
C ARG A 201 8.94 20.47 -10.50
N LYS A 202 8.86 21.63 -9.83
CA LYS A 202 10.06 22.39 -9.42
C LYS A 202 10.98 21.56 -8.52
N ALA A 203 10.42 20.87 -7.53
CA ALA A 203 11.17 19.98 -6.64
C ALA A 203 11.83 18.83 -7.43
N ALA A 204 11.12 18.21 -8.36
CA ALA A 204 11.66 17.12 -9.20
C ALA A 204 12.88 17.58 -10.00
N HIS A 205 12.81 18.75 -10.65
CA HIS A 205 13.95 19.32 -11.39
C HIS A 205 15.15 19.64 -10.49
N LEU A 206 14.92 20.15 -9.28
CA LEU A 206 16.00 20.38 -8.30
C LEU A 206 16.63 19.08 -7.76
N ASN A 207 15.96 17.94 -7.96
CA ASN A 207 16.45 16.61 -7.63
C ASN A 207 16.99 15.85 -8.86
N ASP A 208 17.21 16.53 -10.00
CA ASP A 208 17.72 15.93 -11.24
C ASP A 208 16.76 14.88 -11.87
N HIS A 209 15.46 14.97 -11.56
CA HIS A 209 14.40 14.18 -12.19
C HIS A 209 13.71 14.95 -13.32
N ARG A 210 13.21 14.24 -14.33
CA ARG A 210 12.48 14.86 -15.45
C ARG A 210 11.07 15.28 -15.03
N SER A 211 10.46 14.54 -14.13
CA SER A 211 9.12 14.76 -13.60
C SER A 211 8.99 14.28 -12.16
N TYR A 212 7.93 14.69 -11.47
CA TYR A 212 7.61 14.18 -10.14
C TYR A 212 7.20 12.70 -10.16
N ALA A 213 6.70 12.20 -11.29
CA ALA A 213 6.48 10.77 -11.51
C ALA A 213 7.80 9.97 -11.43
N ASP A 214 8.87 10.44 -12.08
CA ASP A 214 10.19 9.78 -11.99
C ASP A 214 10.72 9.79 -10.55
N TYR A 215 10.41 10.84 -9.78
CA TYR A 215 10.76 10.90 -8.37
C TYR A 215 10.04 9.81 -7.56
N TRP A 216 8.76 9.50 -7.83
CA TRP A 216 8.07 8.39 -7.16
C TRP A 216 8.55 7.02 -7.64
N VAL A 217 8.68 6.82 -8.95
CA VAL A 217 9.10 5.54 -9.54
C VAL A 217 10.48 5.11 -9.02
N GLN A 218 11.37 6.06 -8.68
CA GLN A 218 12.69 5.73 -8.15
C GLN A 218 12.67 4.86 -6.88
N PHE A 219 11.62 4.92 -6.07
CA PHE A 219 11.51 4.14 -4.83
C PHE A 219 11.28 2.65 -5.07
N TYR A 220 10.94 2.28 -6.31
CA TYR A 220 10.87 0.90 -6.76
C TYR A 220 12.21 0.38 -7.27
N GLU A 221 13.24 1.23 -7.37
CA GLU A 221 14.63 0.84 -7.71
C GLU A 221 14.76 -0.06 -8.95
N ASP A 222 13.82 0.06 -9.87
CA ASP A 222 13.74 -0.78 -11.06
C ASP A 222 13.33 0.08 -12.26
N ALA A 223 14.23 0.18 -13.24
CA ALA A 223 14.00 0.97 -14.45
C ALA A 223 12.84 0.43 -15.31
N ASP A 224 12.46 -0.84 -15.13
CA ASP A 224 11.37 -1.49 -15.84
C ASP A 224 10.06 -1.51 -15.05
N PHE A 225 10.00 -0.89 -13.86
CA PHE A 225 8.86 -1.03 -12.96
C PHE A 225 7.51 -0.64 -13.58
N GLU A 226 7.43 0.52 -14.27
CA GLU A 226 6.21 0.94 -14.97
C GLU A 226 5.78 -0.08 -16.03
N ARG A 227 6.75 -0.64 -16.77
CA ARG A 227 6.48 -1.67 -17.78
C ARG A 227 5.96 -2.96 -17.16
N GLN A 228 6.46 -3.33 -15.98
CA GLN A 228 5.97 -4.48 -15.21
C GLN A 228 4.55 -4.24 -14.70
N LEU A 229 4.25 -3.04 -14.17
CA LEU A 229 2.89 -2.66 -13.77
C LEU A 229 1.89 -2.81 -14.92
N ASP A 230 2.23 -2.30 -16.09
CA ASP A 230 1.40 -2.42 -17.30
C ASP A 230 1.19 -3.88 -17.70
N ALA A 231 2.25 -4.70 -17.64
CA ALA A 231 2.16 -6.13 -17.93
C ALA A 231 1.27 -6.87 -16.93
N SER A 232 1.43 -6.62 -15.63
CA SER A 232 0.61 -7.21 -14.56
C SER A 232 -0.86 -6.79 -14.71
N PHE A 233 -1.14 -5.51 -14.96
CA PHE A 233 -2.49 -5.03 -15.22
C PHE A 233 -3.13 -5.76 -16.42
N LYS A 234 -2.40 -5.90 -17.54
CA LYS A 234 -2.87 -6.61 -18.74
C LYS A 234 -3.14 -8.10 -18.47
N GLN A 235 -2.34 -8.76 -17.65
CA GLN A 235 -2.56 -10.16 -17.25
C GLN A 235 -3.83 -10.34 -16.41
N LEU A 236 -4.18 -9.37 -15.57
CA LEU A 236 -5.34 -9.40 -14.69
C LEU A 236 -6.65 -9.00 -15.40
N LEU A 237 -6.54 -8.22 -16.48
CA LEU A 237 -7.69 -7.66 -17.20
C LEU A 237 -8.74 -8.70 -17.64
N PRO A 238 -8.40 -9.90 -18.14
CA PRO A 238 -9.40 -10.93 -18.47
C PRO A 238 -10.27 -11.34 -17.29
N PHE A 239 -9.68 -11.44 -16.09
CA PHE A 239 -10.43 -11.78 -14.88
C PHE A 239 -11.30 -10.62 -14.42
N TYR A 240 -10.74 -9.39 -14.38
CA TYR A 240 -11.51 -8.20 -14.04
C TYR A 240 -12.72 -8.01 -14.97
N ARG A 241 -12.57 -8.24 -16.29
CA ARG A 241 -13.68 -8.18 -17.26
C ARG A 241 -14.82 -9.15 -16.94
N GLN A 242 -14.53 -10.32 -16.39
CA GLN A 242 -15.57 -11.26 -15.96
C GLN A 242 -16.36 -10.73 -14.76
N ILE A 243 -15.66 -10.17 -13.76
CA ILE A 243 -16.30 -9.56 -12.58
C ILE A 243 -17.14 -8.35 -13.02
N HIS A 244 -16.56 -7.45 -13.80
CA HIS A 244 -17.22 -6.25 -14.32
C HIS A 244 -18.49 -6.59 -15.10
N GLY A 245 -18.40 -7.51 -16.07
CA GLY A 245 -19.57 -7.92 -16.86
C GLY A 245 -20.67 -8.51 -15.99
N TYR A 246 -20.31 -9.39 -15.05
CA TYR A 246 -21.27 -10.01 -14.14
C TYR A 246 -21.97 -8.97 -13.25
N VAL A 247 -21.20 -8.07 -12.65
CA VAL A 247 -21.73 -6.98 -11.79
C VAL A 247 -22.61 -6.05 -12.61
N ARG A 248 -22.19 -5.62 -13.80
CA ARG A 248 -23.00 -4.78 -14.70
C ARG A 248 -24.33 -5.46 -15.03
N TYR A 249 -24.30 -6.75 -15.39
CA TYR A 249 -25.50 -7.51 -15.68
C TYR A 249 -26.48 -7.52 -14.49
N ARG A 250 -25.98 -7.81 -13.28
CA ARG A 250 -26.80 -7.86 -12.07
C ARG A 250 -27.36 -6.49 -11.68
N LEU A 251 -26.55 -5.43 -11.78
CA LEU A 251 -27.00 -4.05 -11.57
C LEU A 251 -28.09 -3.66 -12.57
N ARG A 252 -27.94 -4.04 -13.85
CA ARG A 252 -28.97 -3.82 -14.88
C ARG A 252 -30.27 -4.56 -14.59
N GLN A 253 -30.20 -5.79 -14.07
CA GLN A 253 -31.41 -6.52 -13.64
C GLN A 253 -32.14 -5.81 -12.50
N HIS A 254 -31.42 -5.14 -11.61
CA HIS A 254 -32.00 -4.44 -10.47
C HIS A 254 -32.52 -3.04 -10.83
N TYR A 255 -31.70 -2.21 -11.48
CA TYR A 255 -32.00 -0.79 -11.75
C TYR A 255 -32.69 -0.56 -13.10
N GLY A 256 -32.73 -1.55 -13.97
CA GLY A 256 -33.33 -1.43 -15.30
C GLY A 256 -32.40 -0.87 -16.36
N GLU A 257 -32.88 -0.88 -17.60
CA GLU A 257 -32.05 -0.64 -18.77
C GLU A 257 -31.69 0.82 -19.05
N ASP A 258 -32.52 1.73 -18.57
CA ASP A 258 -32.31 3.18 -18.68
C ASP A 258 -31.19 3.67 -17.74
N VAL A 259 -30.90 2.91 -16.68
CA VAL A 259 -29.90 3.26 -15.67
C VAL A 259 -28.56 2.59 -15.93
N VAL A 260 -28.55 1.29 -16.26
CA VAL A 260 -27.32 0.53 -16.48
C VAL A 260 -27.34 -0.11 -17.87
N PRO A 261 -26.41 0.23 -18.77
CA PRO A 261 -26.42 -0.28 -20.12
C PRO A 261 -26.01 -1.77 -20.16
N ALA A 262 -26.47 -2.49 -21.20
CA ALA A 262 -26.09 -3.90 -21.39
C ALA A 262 -24.60 -4.04 -21.72
N GLU A 263 -24.04 -3.06 -22.43
CA GLU A 263 -22.64 -2.92 -22.85
C GLU A 263 -22.12 -1.54 -22.44
N GLY A 264 -20.84 -1.43 -22.07
CA GLY A 264 -20.23 -0.16 -21.68
C GLY A 264 -19.92 -0.05 -20.20
N ASN A 265 -19.68 1.19 -19.76
CA ASN A 265 -19.24 1.51 -18.42
C ASN A 265 -20.34 1.31 -17.38
N ILE A 266 -19.96 1.03 -16.13
CA ILE A 266 -20.86 1.02 -14.99
C ILE A 266 -20.91 2.44 -14.41
N PRO A 267 -22.11 3.04 -14.22
CA PRO A 267 -22.24 4.28 -13.47
C PRO A 267 -21.77 4.10 -12.04
N MET A 268 -20.66 4.75 -11.68
CA MET A 268 -19.89 4.36 -10.49
C MET A 268 -20.59 4.59 -9.16
N HIS A 269 -21.53 5.53 -9.11
CA HIS A 269 -22.37 5.84 -7.94
C HIS A 269 -23.24 4.66 -7.45
N LEU A 270 -23.40 3.62 -8.27
CA LEU A 270 -24.19 2.42 -7.94
C LEU A 270 -23.37 1.31 -7.26
N LEU A 271 -22.07 1.53 -7.07
CA LEU A 271 -21.13 0.51 -6.58
C LEU A 271 -20.85 0.61 -5.08
N GLY A 272 -21.67 1.37 -4.35
CA GLY A 272 -21.66 1.42 -2.88
C GLY A 272 -20.48 2.15 -2.25
N ASN A 273 -19.57 2.70 -3.05
CA ASN A 273 -18.41 3.45 -2.58
C ASN A 273 -18.23 4.72 -3.41
N MET A 274 -17.88 5.83 -2.76
CA MET A 274 -17.78 7.16 -3.40
C MET A 274 -16.88 7.16 -4.64
N TRP A 275 -15.82 6.34 -4.64
CA TRP A 275 -14.85 6.26 -5.74
C TRP A 275 -14.94 4.96 -6.55
N ALA A 276 -15.87 4.07 -6.19
CA ALA A 276 -15.95 2.70 -6.71
C ALA A 276 -14.63 1.92 -6.61
N GLN A 277 -13.82 2.16 -5.57
CA GLN A 277 -12.55 1.45 -5.34
C GLN A 277 -12.76 0.03 -4.77
N SER A 278 -13.91 -0.20 -4.12
CA SER A 278 -14.42 -1.50 -3.68
C SER A 278 -15.92 -1.52 -3.87
N TRP A 279 -16.48 -2.68 -4.18
CA TRP A 279 -17.90 -2.86 -4.50
C TRP A 279 -18.62 -3.74 -3.45
N ASN A 280 -18.02 -3.97 -2.29
CA ASN A 280 -18.57 -4.87 -1.28
C ASN A 280 -19.83 -4.35 -0.58
N GLU A 281 -20.00 -3.03 -0.52
CA GLU A 281 -21.11 -2.38 0.20
C GLU A 281 -22.49 -2.68 -0.39
N VAL A 282 -22.55 -3.08 -1.66
CA VAL A 282 -23.80 -3.43 -2.37
C VAL A 282 -23.76 -4.88 -2.88
N ILE A 283 -23.00 -5.75 -2.19
CA ILE A 283 -22.80 -7.14 -2.58
C ILE A 283 -24.07 -7.97 -2.63
N ASP A 284 -25.10 -7.58 -1.87
CA ASP A 284 -26.43 -8.18 -1.88
C ASP A 284 -27.06 -8.19 -3.28
N LEU A 285 -26.80 -7.17 -4.11
CA LEU A 285 -27.36 -7.06 -5.45
C LEU A 285 -26.82 -8.13 -6.42
N PHE A 286 -25.59 -8.59 -6.19
CA PHE A 286 -24.85 -9.44 -7.13
C PHE A 286 -24.17 -10.64 -6.47
N THR A 287 -24.61 -11.05 -5.29
CA THR A 287 -24.11 -12.28 -4.66
C THR A 287 -24.38 -13.49 -5.59
N PRO A 288 -23.36 -14.33 -5.88
CA PRO A 288 -23.50 -15.54 -6.71
C PRO A 288 -24.57 -16.51 -6.22
N TYR A 289 -24.53 -16.84 -4.92
CA TYR A 289 -25.47 -17.74 -4.26
C TYR A 289 -26.13 -17.03 -3.06
N PRO A 290 -27.19 -16.24 -3.26
CA PRO A 290 -27.83 -15.47 -2.19
C PRO A 290 -28.39 -16.32 -1.04
N GLU A 291 -28.63 -17.61 -1.28
CA GLU A 291 -29.09 -18.56 -0.26
C GLU A 291 -27.98 -18.99 0.71
N LYS A 292 -26.72 -18.64 0.44
CA LYS A 292 -25.55 -18.94 1.27
C LYS A 292 -25.05 -17.65 1.92
N PRO A 293 -25.12 -17.52 3.26
CA PRO A 293 -24.60 -16.34 3.94
C PRO A 293 -23.08 -16.27 3.81
N PHE A 294 -22.55 -15.05 3.86
CA PHE A 294 -21.12 -14.84 4.06
C PHE A 294 -20.71 -15.28 5.47
N VAL A 295 -19.44 -15.62 5.63
CA VAL A 295 -18.85 -15.82 6.95
C VAL A 295 -18.90 -14.47 7.68
N ASP A 296 -19.57 -14.46 8.82
CA ASP A 296 -19.60 -13.35 9.78
C ASP A 296 -19.54 -13.93 11.20
N VAL A 297 -18.58 -13.45 11.97
CA VAL A 297 -18.28 -13.91 13.33
C VAL A 297 -18.63 -12.87 14.39
N LYS A 298 -19.23 -11.73 14.02
CA LYS A 298 -19.59 -10.66 14.97
C LYS A 298 -20.52 -11.15 16.08
N ALA A 299 -21.55 -11.91 15.72
CA ALA A 299 -22.50 -12.45 16.71
C ALA A 299 -21.80 -13.37 17.72
N GLU A 300 -20.88 -14.20 17.25
CA GLU A 300 -20.09 -15.10 18.12
C GLU A 300 -19.09 -14.32 18.98
N MET A 301 -18.41 -13.32 18.43
CA MET A 301 -17.55 -12.41 19.20
C MET A 301 -18.32 -11.73 20.34
N VAL A 302 -19.53 -11.24 20.08
CA VAL A 302 -20.41 -10.64 21.10
C VAL A 302 -20.82 -11.68 22.15
N GLN A 303 -21.22 -12.88 21.72
CA GLN A 303 -21.58 -13.98 22.62
C GLN A 303 -20.42 -14.37 23.55
N GLN A 304 -19.18 -14.34 23.05
CA GLN A 304 -17.96 -14.60 23.80
C GLN A 304 -17.43 -13.38 24.57
N ASN A 305 -18.15 -12.26 24.58
CA ASN A 305 -17.76 -11.00 25.24
C ASN A 305 -16.40 -10.44 24.77
N TYR A 306 -16.13 -10.49 23.46
CA TYR A 306 -14.93 -9.89 22.90
C TYR A 306 -14.94 -8.37 23.15
N THR A 307 -13.77 -7.85 23.48
CA THR A 307 -13.51 -6.42 23.61
C THR A 307 -12.55 -5.97 22.51
N VAL A 308 -12.44 -4.66 22.27
CA VAL A 308 -11.41 -4.12 21.37
C VAL A 308 -10.01 -4.59 21.80
N GLN A 309 -9.71 -4.53 23.10
CA GLN A 309 -8.47 -5.04 23.67
C GLN A 309 -8.21 -6.50 23.29
N LYS A 310 -9.24 -7.36 23.33
CA LYS A 310 -9.13 -8.77 22.95
C LYS A 310 -8.76 -8.95 21.46
N LEU A 311 -9.26 -8.10 20.56
CA LEU A 311 -8.89 -8.16 19.13
C LEU A 311 -7.38 -7.94 18.94
N PHE A 312 -6.82 -6.95 19.65
CA PHE A 312 -5.38 -6.67 19.61
C PHE A 312 -4.55 -7.78 20.26
N GLU A 313 -5.03 -8.36 21.36
CA GLU A 313 -4.38 -9.50 22.01
C GLU A 313 -4.34 -10.73 21.09
N LEU A 314 -5.42 -10.98 20.33
CA LEU A 314 -5.45 -12.06 19.34
C LEU A 314 -4.45 -11.80 18.21
N GLY A 315 -4.36 -10.56 17.73
CA GLY A 315 -3.35 -10.19 16.73
C GLY A 315 -1.92 -10.35 17.24
N ASP A 316 -1.62 -9.89 18.46
CA ASP A 316 -0.32 -10.11 19.11
C ASP A 316 -0.02 -11.62 19.27
N GLN A 317 -1.01 -12.41 19.69
CA GLN A 317 -0.90 -13.87 19.79
C GLN A 317 -0.63 -14.53 18.43
N PHE A 318 -1.23 -14.03 17.34
CA PHE A 318 -0.96 -14.52 16.00
C PHE A 318 0.53 -14.41 15.65
N PHE A 319 1.12 -13.24 15.82
CA PHE A 319 2.54 -13.04 15.52
C PHE A 319 3.48 -13.80 16.47
N GLN A 320 3.15 -13.87 17.76
CA GLN A 320 3.88 -14.71 18.71
C GLN A 320 3.80 -16.20 18.35
N SER A 321 2.67 -16.67 17.81
CA SER A 321 2.52 -18.04 17.32
C SER A 321 3.51 -18.37 16.19
N LEU A 322 3.87 -17.38 15.37
CA LEU A 322 4.89 -17.47 14.33
C LEU A 322 6.33 -17.41 14.89
N GLY A 323 6.50 -17.02 16.16
CA GLY A 323 7.80 -16.87 16.81
C GLY A 323 8.37 -15.46 16.76
N MET A 324 7.53 -14.46 16.45
CA MET A 324 7.90 -13.04 16.52
C MET A 324 7.79 -12.51 17.95
N ARG A 325 8.32 -11.29 18.16
CA ARG A 325 8.31 -10.58 19.44
C ARG A 325 6.88 -10.16 19.80
N ALA A 326 6.53 -10.27 21.08
CA ALA A 326 5.30 -9.69 21.61
C ALA A 326 5.29 -8.16 21.48
N LEU A 327 4.10 -7.56 21.40
CA LEU A 327 3.97 -6.11 21.39
C LEU A 327 4.55 -5.50 22.70
N PRO A 328 5.33 -4.41 22.60
CA PRO A 328 5.99 -3.82 23.77
C PRO A 328 4.97 -3.11 24.70
N PRO A 329 5.28 -2.91 25.98
CA PRO A 329 4.37 -2.21 26.91
C PRO A 329 3.99 -0.78 26.48
N SER A 330 4.91 -0.08 25.82
CA SER A 330 4.69 1.24 25.19
C SER A 330 3.54 1.22 24.18
N PHE A 331 3.43 0.17 23.37
CA PHE A 331 2.34 0.02 22.40
C PHE A 331 0.99 0.08 23.10
N TRP A 332 0.79 -0.71 24.16
CA TRP A 332 -0.46 -0.77 24.91
C TRP A 332 -0.79 0.53 25.64
N ASN A 333 0.22 1.20 26.18
CA ASN A 333 0.04 2.40 26.99
C ASN A 333 -0.18 3.68 26.17
N LEU A 334 0.39 3.75 24.96
CA LEU A 334 0.46 4.99 24.17
C LEU A 334 -0.36 4.96 22.88
N SER A 335 -0.86 3.78 22.46
CA SER A 335 -1.70 3.68 21.28
C SER A 335 -3.13 4.18 21.52
N LEU A 336 -3.76 4.69 20.47
CA LEU A 336 -5.17 5.00 20.43
C LEU A 336 -5.89 3.85 19.73
N ILE A 337 -6.39 2.89 20.50
CA ILE A 337 -7.10 1.71 19.97
C ILE A 337 -8.62 1.88 19.96
N THR A 338 -9.15 2.91 20.61
CA THR A 338 -10.58 3.27 20.63
C THR A 338 -10.75 4.76 20.43
N ARG A 339 -11.93 5.17 19.93
CA ARG A 339 -12.26 6.58 19.76
C ARG A 339 -12.41 7.25 21.13
N PRO A 340 -11.68 8.35 21.41
CA PRO A 340 -11.89 9.12 22.63
C PRO A 340 -13.12 10.04 22.52
N ASP A 341 -13.77 10.30 23.65
CA ASP A 341 -14.96 11.15 23.74
C ASP A 341 -14.63 12.65 23.89
N ASP A 342 -13.42 12.99 24.34
CA ASP A 342 -13.01 14.33 24.76
C ASP A 342 -12.36 15.17 23.64
N ARG A 343 -12.05 14.58 22.49
CA ARG A 343 -11.33 15.25 21.39
C ARG A 343 -11.61 14.66 20.01
N GLN A 344 -11.40 15.48 18.98
CA GLN A 344 -11.45 15.02 17.59
C GLN A 344 -10.15 14.33 17.19
N VAL A 345 -10.27 13.20 16.50
CA VAL A 345 -9.14 12.39 16.03
C VAL A 345 -9.36 11.97 14.60
N VAL A 346 -8.27 11.73 13.87
CA VAL A 346 -8.33 11.11 12.54
C VAL A 346 -8.57 9.61 12.75
N CYS A 347 -9.79 9.11 12.54
CA CYS A 347 -10.14 7.72 12.85
C CYS A 347 -9.59 6.67 11.88
N HIS A 348 -9.13 7.07 10.68
CA HIS A 348 -8.52 6.15 9.73
C HIS A 348 -7.32 5.42 10.37
N ALA A 349 -7.32 4.09 10.27
CA ALA A 349 -6.32 3.23 10.87
C ALA A 349 -4.91 3.56 10.34
N SER A 350 -3.91 3.48 11.21
CA SER A 350 -2.50 3.66 10.86
C SER A 350 -1.59 3.16 11.98
N ALA A 351 -0.47 2.57 11.58
CA ALA A 351 0.64 2.19 12.45
C ALA A 351 1.79 3.22 12.35
N TRP A 352 2.55 3.37 13.43
CA TRP A 352 3.58 4.40 13.59
C TRP A 352 4.86 3.83 14.22
N ASP A 353 6.01 4.04 13.57
CA ASP A 353 7.36 3.89 14.15
C ASP A 353 7.84 5.26 14.63
N PHE A 354 8.15 5.40 15.92
CA PHE A 354 8.64 6.66 16.50
C PHE A 354 10.15 6.78 16.47
N TYR A 355 10.84 5.88 15.78
CA TYR A 355 12.29 5.86 15.68
C TYR A 355 12.95 5.83 17.06
N GLN A 356 12.30 5.17 18.03
CA GLN A 356 12.86 4.92 19.36
C GLN A 356 12.86 3.43 19.68
N ASP A 357 13.51 3.04 20.76
CA ASP A 357 13.59 1.63 21.16
C ASP A 357 12.21 1.19 21.64
N SER A 358 11.57 0.36 20.83
CA SER A 358 10.26 -0.24 21.02
C SER A 358 9.13 0.77 21.21
N ASP A 359 9.25 1.97 20.66
CA ASP A 359 8.16 2.94 20.59
C ASP A 359 7.44 2.83 19.24
N VAL A 360 6.47 1.92 19.21
CA VAL A 360 5.56 1.73 18.08
C VAL A 360 4.14 1.92 18.58
N ARG A 361 3.28 2.52 17.77
CA ARG A 361 1.90 2.80 18.18
C ARG A 361 0.95 2.60 17.03
N ILE A 362 -0.30 2.33 17.37
CA ILE A 362 -1.41 2.38 16.42
C ILE A 362 -2.33 3.56 16.77
N LYS A 363 -3.03 4.07 15.77
CA LYS A 363 -4.17 4.97 15.92
C LYS A 363 -5.32 4.48 15.05
N MET A 364 -6.39 4.02 15.69
CA MET A 364 -7.60 3.52 15.05
C MET A 364 -8.81 3.65 15.99
N CYS A 365 -9.97 4.01 15.43
CA CYS A 365 -11.24 3.99 16.14
C CYS A 365 -11.89 2.61 16.00
N THR A 366 -11.43 1.63 16.79
CA THR A 366 -11.80 0.22 16.63
C THR A 366 -13.17 -0.11 17.22
N GLU A 367 -13.94 -0.94 16.54
CA GLU A 367 -15.16 -1.58 17.05
C GLU A 367 -15.04 -3.11 17.07
N VAL A 368 -15.97 -3.80 17.74
CA VAL A 368 -15.97 -5.27 17.80
C VAL A 368 -16.82 -5.83 16.66
N ASP A 369 -16.16 -6.12 15.54
CA ASP A 369 -16.73 -6.86 14.42
C ASP A 369 -15.64 -7.53 13.55
N MET A 370 -16.08 -8.20 12.50
CA MET A 370 -15.21 -8.89 11.55
C MET A 370 -14.33 -7.94 10.71
N HIS A 371 -14.79 -6.72 10.43
CA HIS A 371 -14.00 -5.73 9.70
C HIS A 371 -12.80 -5.29 10.53
N TYR A 372 -13.01 -4.88 11.77
CA TYR A 372 -11.94 -4.48 12.66
C TYR A 372 -11.05 -5.64 13.09
N PHE A 373 -11.57 -6.88 13.13
CA PHE A 373 -10.72 -8.06 13.29
C PHE A 373 -9.70 -8.19 12.15
N PHE A 374 -10.10 -7.96 10.89
CA PHE A 374 -9.17 -7.88 9.76
C PHE A 374 -8.19 -6.71 9.91
N VAL A 375 -8.69 -5.49 10.17
CA VAL A 375 -7.85 -4.27 10.20
C VAL A 375 -6.82 -4.34 11.33
N VAL A 376 -7.18 -4.83 12.52
CA VAL A 376 -6.23 -5.01 13.63
C VAL A 376 -5.06 -5.89 13.19
N HIS A 377 -5.29 -7.01 12.50
CA HIS A 377 -4.21 -7.89 12.04
C HIS A 377 -3.37 -7.26 10.94
N HIS A 378 -3.99 -6.50 10.03
CA HIS A 378 -3.30 -5.73 9.00
C HIS A 378 -2.33 -4.71 9.65
N GLU A 379 -2.83 -3.87 10.55
CA GLU A 379 -2.03 -2.83 11.20
C GLU A 379 -0.95 -3.39 12.12
N LEU A 380 -1.22 -4.51 12.80
CA LEU A 380 -0.20 -5.20 13.57
C LEU A 380 0.89 -5.84 12.69
N GLY A 381 0.62 -6.10 11.41
CA GLY A 381 1.64 -6.45 10.42
C GLY A 381 2.64 -5.33 10.21
N HIS A 382 2.18 -4.09 10.08
CA HIS A 382 3.05 -2.90 10.02
C HIS A 382 3.87 -2.74 11.30
N ILE A 383 3.22 -2.88 12.46
CA ILE A 383 3.91 -2.83 13.76
C ILE A 383 5.01 -3.88 13.85
N GLN A 384 4.74 -5.13 13.45
CA GLN A 384 5.76 -6.17 13.45
C GLN A 384 6.88 -5.85 12.48
N TYR A 385 6.59 -5.29 11.30
CA TYR A 385 7.64 -4.79 10.40
C TYR A 385 8.59 -3.84 11.14
N TYR A 386 8.03 -2.85 11.84
CA TYR A 386 8.81 -1.87 12.61
C TYR A 386 9.69 -2.52 13.67
N LEU A 387 9.14 -3.47 14.42
CA LEU A 387 9.87 -4.19 15.47
C LEU A 387 11.00 -5.07 14.89
N GLN A 388 10.84 -5.63 13.68
CA GLN A 388 11.85 -6.51 13.08
C GLN A 388 13.06 -5.74 12.53
N TYR A 389 12.88 -4.55 11.95
CA TYR A 389 14.00 -3.74 11.45
C TYR A 389 14.50 -2.69 12.43
N GLU A 390 13.97 -2.65 13.65
CA GLU A 390 14.29 -1.64 14.67
C GLU A 390 15.81 -1.46 14.89
N GLN A 391 16.60 -2.52 14.77
CA GLN A 391 18.06 -2.44 14.96
C GLN A 391 18.81 -1.92 13.72
N GLN A 392 18.13 -1.67 12.61
CA GLN A 392 18.72 -1.06 11.43
C GLN A 392 19.02 0.43 11.67
N PRO A 393 20.04 0.98 10.97
CA PRO A 393 20.21 2.44 10.85
C PRO A 393 18.88 3.13 10.50
N ALA A 394 18.65 4.33 11.04
CA ALA A 394 17.40 5.07 10.84
C ALA A 394 17.03 5.26 9.35
N VAL A 395 18.03 5.41 8.47
CA VAL A 395 17.83 5.47 7.01
C VAL A 395 17.22 4.18 6.42
N PHE A 396 17.42 3.04 7.07
CA PHE A 396 16.94 1.74 6.60
C PHE A 396 15.66 1.24 7.28
N ARG A 397 15.12 2.00 8.24
CA ARG A 397 13.82 1.70 8.87
C ARG A 397 12.66 2.07 7.95
N GLY A 398 12.40 1.17 7.01
CA GLY A 398 11.36 1.26 5.99
C GLY A 398 11.40 0.03 5.11
N ALA A 399 10.34 -0.24 4.35
CA ALA A 399 10.35 -1.35 3.40
C ALA A 399 11.29 -1.04 2.21
N PRO A 400 11.94 -2.04 1.60
CA PRO A 400 12.83 -1.83 0.45
C PRO A 400 12.06 -1.49 -0.84
N ASN A 401 10.75 -1.72 -0.86
CA ASN A 401 9.83 -1.39 -1.93
C ASN A 401 8.51 -0.90 -1.31
N PRO A 402 7.90 0.20 -1.79
CA PRO A 402 6.64 0.71 -1.22
C PRO A 402 5.51 -0.32 -1.13
N GLY A 403 5.41 -1.26 -2.08
CA GLY A 403 4.39 -2.30 -2.07
C GLY A 403 4.59 -3.38 -1.02
N PHE A 404 5.82 -3.57 -0.50
CA PHE A 404 6.09 -4.61 0.51
C PHE A 404 5.47 -4.27 1.86
N HIS A 405 5.44 -2.99 2.22
CA HIS A 405 4.90 -2.56 3.51
C HIS A 405 3.42 -2.93 3.62
N GLU A 406 2.61 -2.50 2.65
CA GLU A 406 1.19 -2.79 2.56
C GLU A 406 0.91 -4.29 2.39
N ALA A 407 1.72 -5.02 1.61
CA ALA A 407 1.55 -6.46 1.40
C ALA A 407 1.70 -7.29 2.68
N VAL A 408 2.52 -6.85 3.64
CA VAL A 408 2.76 -7.59 4.90
C VAL A 408 1.53 -7.55 5.82
N GLY A 409 0.88 -6.41 5.99
CA GLY A 409 -0.37 -6.36 6.77
C GLY A 409 -1.43 -7.26 6.14
N ASP A 410 -1.56 -7.14 4.83
CA ASP A 410 -2.56 -7.83 4.02
C ASP A 410 -2.37 -9.35 3.93
N VAL A 411 -1.14 -9.87 3.91
CA VAL A 411 -0.89 -11.33 3.88
C VAL A 411 -1.28 -11.99 5.20
N ILE A 412 -1.06 -11.31 6.32
CA ILE A 412 -1.44 -11.81 7.65
C ILE A 412 -2.96 -11.88 7.76
N ALA A 413 -3.62 -10.83 7.28
CA ALA A 413 -5.07 -10.77 7.29
C ALA A 413 -5.71 -11.87 6.41
N LEU A 414 -5.12 -12.26 5.27
CA LEU A 414 -5.61 -13.41 4.49
C LEU A 414 -5.63 -14.72 5.29
N SER A 415 -4.60 -14.98 6.07
CA SER A 415 -4.50 -16.17 6.92
C SER A 415 -5.61 -16.17 7.98
N VAL A 416 -5.74 -15.05 8.67
CA VAL A 416 -6.63 -14.86 9.82
C VAL A 416 -8.11 -14.91 9.43
N MET A 417 -8.43 -14.47 8.21
CA MET A 417 -9.80 -14.50 7.69
C MET A 417 -10.22 -15.86 7.12
N SER A 418 -9.31 -16.85 7.08
CA SER A 418 -9.66 -18.19 6.62
C SER A 418 -10.65 -18.87 7.59
N ALA A 419 -11.58 -19.66 7.05
CA ALA A 419 -12.49 -20.47 7.87
C ALA A 419 -11.73 -21.39 8.83
N LYS A 420 -10.55 -21.86 8.41
CA LYS A 420 -9.64 -22.66 9.22
C LYS A 420 -9.14 -21.91 10.45
N HIS A 421 -8.71 -20.66 10.30
CA HIS A 421 -8.23 -19.85 11.40
C HIS A 421 -9.36 -19.50 12.38
N LEU A 422 -10.49 -19.02 11.86
CA LEU A 422 -11.67 -18.67 12.68
C LEU A 422 -12.13 -19.86 13.52
N LYS A 423 -12.05 -21.08 12.98
CA LYS A 423 -12.29 -22.31 13.75
C LYS A 423 -11.25 -22.55 14.84
N SER A 424 -9.97 -22.33 14.57
CA SER A 424 -8.89 -22.56 15.53
C SER A 424 -9.01 -21.70 16.79
N ILE A 425 -9.58 -20.49 16.65
CA ILE A 425 -9.83 -19.55 17.75
C ILE A 425 -11.26 -19.61 18.31
N GLY A 426 -12.06 -20.59 17.86
CA GLY A 426 -13.39 -20.86 18.41
C GLY A 426 -14.49 -19.89 17.96
N LEU A 427 -14.33 -19.16 16.86
CA LEU A 427 -15.35 -18.26 16.32
C LEU A 427 -16.30 -18.94 15.30
N THR A 428 -15.99 -20.16 14.88
CA THR A 428 -16.87 -21.00 14.05
C THR A 428 -16.54 -22.47 14.23
N ASP A 429 -17.53 -23.35 14.07
CA ASP A 429 -17.30 -24.81 14.05
C ASP A 429 -16.80 -25.31 12.69
N ASN A 430 -16.90 -24.49 11.65
CA ASN A 430 -16.70 -24.90 10.26
C ASN A 430 -15.34 -24.41 9.71
N GLY A 431 -14.37 -25.33 9.62
CA GLY A 431 -13.00 -25.01 9.20
C GLY A 431 -12.76 -25.05 7.70
N ARG A 432 -13.81 -25.29 6.90
CA ARG A 432 -13.78 -25.36 5.45
C ARG A 432 -15.16 -25.07 4.88
N LEU A 433 -15.21 -24.19 3.88
CA LEU A 433 -16.46 -23.80 3.24
C LEU A 433 -16.91 -24.83 2.19
N ASP A 434 -18.23 -24.97 2.03
CA ASP A 434 -18.80 -25.67 0.87
C ASP A 434 -18.58 -24.84 -0.41
N GLU A 435 -18.72 -25.47 -1.58
CA GLU A 435 -18.37 -24.84 -2.86
C GLU A 435 -19.09 -23.51 -3.10
N LYS A 436 -20.39 -23.42 -2.79
CA LYS A 436 -21.16 -22.19 -3.00
C LYS A 436 -20.71 -21.08 -2.06
N SER A 437 -20.55 -21.41 -0.77
CA SER A 437 -20.05 -20.48 0.24
C SER A 437 -18.62 -20.01 -0.10
N ARG A 438 -17.77 -20.91 -0.61
CA ARG A 438 -16.42 -20.61 -1.09
C ARG A 438 -16.44 -19.62 -2.27
N ILE A 439 -17.31 -19.83 -3.26
CA ILE A 439 -17.47 -18.89 -4.38
C ILE A 439 -17.94 -17.53 -3.90
N ASN A 440 -18.90 -17.46 -2.96
CA ASN A 440 -19.33 -16.20 -2.36
C ASN A 440 -18.16 -15.48 -1.68
N GLU A 441 -17.36 -16.16 -0.83
CA GLU A 441 -16.21 -15.54 -0.15
C GLU A 441 -15.12 -15.08 -1.13
N LEU A 442 -14.78 -15.91 -2.12
CA LEU A 442 -13.83 -15.49 -3.16
C LEU A 442 -14.35 -14.27 -3.93
N PHE A 443 -15.65 -14.22 -4.20
CA PHE A 443 -16.26 -13.08 -4.89
C PHE A 443 -16.20 -11.81 -4.04
N LYS A 444 -16.57 -11.87 -2.76
CA LYS A 444 -16.41 -10.77 -1.79
C LYS A 444 -14.97 -10.26 -1.71
N GLN A 445 -13.99 -11.17 -1.70
CA GLN A 445 -12.59 -10.77 -1.75
C GLN A 445 -12.22 -10.11 -3.08
N ALA A 446 -12.66 -10.65 -4.21
CA ALA A 446 -12.37 -10.09 -5.53
C ALA A 446 -12.94 -8.67 -5.72
N LEU A 447 -14.09 -8.35 -5.10
CA LEU A 447 -14.71 -7.02 -5.07
C LEU A 447 -14.01 -5.99 -4.16
N SER A 448 -12.94 -6.38 -3.49
CA SER A 448 -12.04 -5.45 -2.79
C SER A 448 -10.62 -5.50 -3.32
N LYS A 449 -10.16 -6.66 -3.82
CA LYS A 449 -8.78 -6.84 -4.28
C LYS A 449 -8.64 -6.70 -5.79
N ILE A 450 -9.47 -7.38 -6.57
CA ILE A 450 -9.35 -7.39 -8.05
C ILE A 450 -9.92 -6.12 -8.66
N VAL A 451 -11.07 -5.65 -8.17
CA VAL A 451 -11.67 -4.40 -8.66
C VAL A 451 -10.88 -3.16 -8.26
N PHE A 452 -10.07 -3.26 -7.20
CA PHE A 452 -9.18 -2.18 -6.78
C PHE A 452 -8.00 -2.01 -7.73
N LEU A 453 -7.50 -3.08 -8.36
CA LEU A 453 -6.30 -3.02 -9.21
C LEU A 453 -6.44 -2.02 -10.38
N PRO A 454 -7.52 -2.03 -11.19
CA PRO A 454 -7.76 -0.98 -12.17
C PRO A 454 -7.89 0.43 -11.56
N PHE A 455 -8.52 0.55 -10.40
CA PHE A 455 -8.66 1.81 -9.69
C PHE A 455 -7.29 2.38 -9.30
N GLY A 456 -6.48 1.64 -8.54
CA GLY A 456 -5.16 2.07 -8.07
C GLY A 456 -4.19 2.36 -9.23
N TYR A 457 -4.20 1.51 -10.26
CA TYR A 457 -3.43 1.74 -11.49
C TYR A 457 -3.79 3.07 -12.15
N THR A 458 -5.09 3.36 -12.29
CA THR A 458 -5.56 4.57 -12.95
C THR A 458 -5.22 5.84 -12.17
N MET A 459 -5.28 5.81 -10.83
CA MET A 459 -4.98 6.99 -10.01
C MET A 459 -3.57 7.53 -10.31
N ASP A 460 -2.57 6.64 -10.36
CA ASP A 460 -1.18 7.06 -10.59
C ASP A 460 -0.81 7.16 -12.06
N LYS A 461 -1.41 6.38 -12.94
CA LYS A 461 -1.27 6.63 -14.38
C LYS A 461 -1.74 8.05 -14.74
N TYR A 462 -2.86 8.49 -14.15
CA TYR A 462 -3.34 9.86 -14.26
C TYR A 462 -2.36 10.87 -13.66
N ARG A 463 -1.95 10.70 -12.40
CA ARG A 463 -1.02 11.64 -11.74
C ARG A 463 0.32 11.71 -12.46
N TYR A 464 0.82 10.61 -13.03
CA TYR A 464 2.05 10.58 -13.80
C TYR A 464 1.94 11.40 -15.08
N ALA A 465 0.85 11.23 -15.82
CA ALA A 465 0.59 12.02 -17.01
C ALA A 465 0.48 13.53 -16.68
N VAL A 466 -0.15 13.88 -15.55
CA VAL A 466 -0.16 15.25 -15.02
C VAL A 466 1.26 15.71 -14.68
N PHE A 467 2.03 14.97 -13.89
CA PHE A 467 3.38 15.38 -13.48
C PHE A 467 4.34 15.53 -14.66
N ARG A 468 4.20 14.69 -15.69
CA ARG A 468 4.98 14.70 -16.94
C ARG A 468 4.52 15.75 -17.95
N ASN A 469 3.43 16.45 -17.66
CA ASN A 469 2.82 17.43 -18.57
C ASN A 469 2.36 16.78 -19.90
N GLU A 470 1.91 15.53 -19.83
CA GLU A 470 1.28 14.79 -20.94
C GLU A 470 -0.21 15.15 -21.06
N ILE A 471 -0.80 15.69 -19.98
CA ILE A 471 -2.15 16.25 -19.96
C ILE A 471 -2.04 17.71 -19.52
N GLU A 472 -2.53 18.63 -20.34
CA GLU A 472 -2.58 20.06 -20.02
C GLU A 472 -3.69 20.35 -18.99
N GLU A 473 -3.50 21.39 -18.19
CA GLU A 473 -4.41 21.74 -17.08
C GLU A 473 -5.89 21.83 -17.45
N PRO A 474 -6.30 22.42 -18.59
CA PRO A 474 -7.69 22.42 -19.00
C PRO A 474 -8.28 21.02 -19.17
N GLN A 475 -7.48 20.03 -19.55
CA GLN A 475 -7.90 18.67 -19.84
C GLN A 475 -7.74 17.70 -18.66
N TRP A 476 -7.28 18.18 -17.50
CA TRP A 476 -7.03 17.31 -16.33
C TRP A 476 -8.25 16.51 -15.90
N ASN A 477 -9.43 17.12 -15.86
CA ASN A 477 -10.64 16.42 -15.42
C ASN A 477 -11.12 15.40 -16.45
N CYS A 478 -11.12 15.78 -17.73
CA CYS A 478 -11.56 14.91 -18.80
C CYS A 478 -10.60 13.70 -18.92
N GLY A 479 -9.28 13.93 -18.85
CA GLY A 479 -8.26 12.87 -18.91
C GLY A 479 -8.36 11.89 -17.74
N PHE A 480 -8.72 12.38 -16.54
CA PHE A 480 -9.02 11.50 -15.40
C PHE A 480 -10.16 10.53 -15.73
N TRP A 481 -11.31 11.03 -16.19
CA TRP A 481 -12.45 10.18 -16.50
C TRP A 481 -12.26 9.29 -17.72
N GLN A 482 -11.49 9.74 -18.71
CA GLN A 482 -11.10 8.90 -19.84
C GLN A 482 -10.30 7.69 -19.36
N MET A 483 -9.28 7.87 -18.51
CA MET A 483 -8.52 6.74 -17.95
C MET A 483 -9.38 5.86 -17.03
N ARG A 484 -10.28 6.44 -16.23
CA ARG A 484 -11.22 5.67 -15.37
C ARG A 484 -12.13 4.77 -16.19
N SER A 485 -12.57 5.25 -17.35
CA SER A 485 -13.34 4.48 -18.31
C SER A 485 -12.46 3.45 -19.00
N GLU A 486 -11.34 3.83 -19.58
CA GLU A 486 -10.45 2.94 -20.35
C GLU A 486 -9.98 1.74 -19.53
N TYR A 487 -9.43 1.97 -18.33
CA TYR A 487 -8.84 0.92 -17.51
C TYR A 487 -9.82 0.27 -16.54
N GLY A 488 -10.82 1.03 -16.05
CA GLY A 488 -11.75 0.58 -15.02
C GLY A 488 -13.15 0.25 -15.52
N GLY A 489 -13.56 0.68 -16.70
CA GLY A 489 -14.93 0.46 -17.19
C GLY A 489 -16.00 1.12 -16.33
N VAL A 490 -15.67 2.25 -15.70
CA VAL A 490 -16.59 3.01 -14.84
C VAL A 490 -16.71 4.44 -15.33
N GLU A 491 -17.86 5.06 -15.09
CA GLU A 491 -18.14 6.43 -15.52
C GLU A 491 -18.89 7.24 -14.45
N PRO A 492 -18.79 8.58 -14.48
CA PRO A 492 -19.57 9.42 -13.58
C PRO A 492 -21.07 9.32 -13.89
N PRO A 493 -21.97 9.47 -12.89
CA PRO A 493 -23.42 9.43 -13.10
C PRO A 493 -23.93 10.54 -14.03
N VAL A 494 -23.24 11.69 -14.04
CA VAL A 494 -23.59 12.90 -14.78
C VAL A 494 -22.46 13.28 -15.71
N SER A 495 -22.77 14.01 -16.79
CA SER A 495 -21.74 14.55 -17.67
C SER A 495 -20.85 15.53 -16.93
N ARG A 496 -19.54 15.43 -17.14
CA ARG A 496 -18.50 16.29 -16.60
C ARG A 496 -17.85 17.11 -17.72
N THR A 497 -17.31 18.25 -17.34
CA THR A 497 -16.65 19.24 -18.22
C THR A 497 -15.33 19.70 -17.61
N ASP A 498 -14.61 20.56 -18.31
CA ASP A 498 -13.34 21.13 -17.82
C ASP A 498 -13.54 22.23 -16.75
N LYS A 499 -14.80 22.57 -16.44
CA LYS A 499 -15.16 23.40 -15.29
C LYS A 499 -15.17 22.60 -13.99
N ASP A 500 -15.37 21.29 -14.09
CA ASP A 500 -15.30 20.36 -12.97
C ASP A 500 -13.83 19.94 -12.76
N PHE A 501 -13.49 19.53 -11.54
CA PHE A 501 -12.19 18.93 -11.25
C PHE A 501 -12.31 17.87 -10.16
N ASP A 502 -12.50 16.63 -10.59
CA ASP A 502 -12.88 15.50 -9.76
C ASP A 502 -11.75 14.73 -9.05
N PRO A 503 -10.48 14.69 -9.52
CA PRO A 503 -9.42 13.91 -8.86
C PRO A 503 -9.21 14.24 -7.36
N PRO A 504 -9.17 15.52 -6.91
CA PRO A 504 -9.01 15.86 -5.49
C PRO A 504 -10.18 15.37 -4.62
N ALA A 505 -11.31 14.95 -5.17
CA ALA A 505 -12.37 14.34 -4.37
C ALA A 505 -11.96 13.00 -3.73
N LYS A 506 -10.72 12.52 -3.96
CA LYS A 506 -10.10 11.33 -3.36
C LYS A 506 -8.90 11.72 -2.47
N TYR A 507 -8.97 11.35 -1.19
CA TYR A 507 -8.01 11.71 -0.15
C TYR A 507 -6.53 11.59 -0.53
N HIS A 508 -6.08 10.46 -1.08
CA HIS A 508 -4.66 10.26 -1.40
C HIS A 508 -4.13 11.18 -2.51
N ILE A 509 -5.02 11.71 -3.37
CA ILE A 509 -4.66 12.74 -4.34
C ILE A 509 -4.41 14.07 -3.60
N ASP A 510 -5.29 14.45 -2.67
CA ASP A 510 -5.13 15.64 -1.81
C ASP A 510 -3.93 15.58 -0.87
N ALA A 511 -3.64 14.38 -0.37
CA ALA A 511 -2.64 14.13 0.66
C ALA A 511 -1.24 13.83 0.12
N ASP A 512 -1.02 13.92 -1.20
CA ASP A 512 0.26 13.58 -1.85
C ASP A 512 0.74 12.15 -1.53
N VAL A 513 -0.21 11.19 -1.45
CA VAL A 513 0.10 9.79 -1.15
C VAL A 513 -0.02 8.95 -2.42
N GLU A 514 1.09 8.35 -2.80
CA GLU A 514 1.22 7.47 -3.98
C GLU A 514 0.33 6.20 -3.87
N TYR A 515 -0.25 5.76 -5.00
CA TYR A 515 -1.25 4.67 -5.10
C TYR A 515 -0.69 3.35 -5.64
N LEU A 516 0.35 3.32 -6.48
CA LEU A 516 0.93 2.07 -6.98
C LEU A 516 1.51 1.23 -5.86
N ARG A 517 1.84 1.78 -4.68
CA ARG A 517 2.13 0.97 -3.48
C ARG A 517 1.02 -0.03 -3.21
N TYR A 518 -0.24 0.37 -3.32
CA TYR A 518 -1.37 -0.51 -3.07
C TYR A 518 -1.56 -1.49 -4.22
N PHE A 519 -1.37 -1.05 -5.48
CA PHE A 519 -1.41 -1.96 -6.63
C PHE A 519 -0.36 -3.07 -6.50
N ALA A 520 0.90 -2.70 -6.27
CA ALA A 520 2.00 -3.62 -6.10
C ALA A 520 1.78 -4.52 -4.87
N ALA A 521 1.27 -3.96 -3.77
CA ALA A 521 0.95 -4.72 -2.57
C ALA A 521 -0.07 -5.81 -2.82
N HIS A 522 -1.12 -5.52 -3.59
CA HIS A 522 -2.12 -6.52 -3.95
C HIS A 522 -1.55 -7.67 -4.78
N ILE A 523 -0.42 -7.51 -5.46
CA ILE A 523 0.25 -8.59 -6.17
C ILE A 523 1.22 -9.32 -5.23
N PHE A 524 2.13 -8.58 -4.59
CA PHE A 524 3.12 -9.13 -3.66
C PHE A 524 2.47 -9.89 -2.49
N GLN A 525 1.32 -9.43 -2.00
CA GLN A 525 0.54 -10.11 -0.95
C GLN A 525 0.31 -11.59 -1.28
N PHE A 526 -0.07 -11.93 -2.52
CA PHE A 526 -0.34 -13.32 -2.88
C PHE A 526 0.95 -14.11 -3.16
N GLN A 527 2.00 -13.48 -3.68
CA GLN A 527 3.34 -14.10 -3.76
C GLN A 527 3.84 -14.48 -2.36
N PHE A 528 3.71 -13.56 -1.40
CA PHE A 528 4.07 -13.76 0.01
C PHE A 528 3.20 -14.84 0.65
N HIS A 529 1.89 -14.79 0.42
CA HIS A 529 0.94 -15.77 0.92
C HIS A 529 1.32 -17.18 0.46
N LYS A 530 1.58 -17.35 -0.85
CA LYS A 530 1.97 -18.64 -1.43
C LYS A 530 3.28 -19.16 -0.83
N ALA A 531 4.29 -18.31 -0.65
CA ALA A 531 5.55 -18.68 -0.02
C ALA A 531 5.34 -19.13 1.44
N LEU A 532 4.62 -18.34 2.24
CA LEU A 532 4.35 -18.65 3.65
C LEU A 532 3.47 -19.90 3.82
N CYS A 533 2.46 -20.08 2.98
CA CYS A 533 1.61 -21.28 2.98
C CYS A 533 2.38 -22.54 2.61
N SER A 534 3.35 -22.43 1.69
CA SER A 534 4.24 -23.53 1.34
C SER A 534 5.11 -23.92 2.54
N LEU A 535 5.74 -22.94 3.20
CA LEU A 535 6.55 -23.14 4.39
C LEU A 535 5.74 -23.65 5.59
N ALA A 536 4.46 -23.29 5.70
CA ALA A 536 3.57 -23.81 6.73
C ALA A 536 3.02 -25.22 6.42
N GLY A 537 3.35 -25.79 5.25
CA GLY A 537 2.80 -27.08 4.79
C GLY A 537 1.28 -27.04 4.52
N GLN A 538 0.72 -25.84 4.36
CA GLN A 538 -0.72 -25.59 4.19
C GLN A 538 -1.15 -25.48 2.73
N TYR A 539 -0.17 -25.40 1.83
CA TYR A 539 -0.39 -25.34 0.40
C TYR A 539 0.40 -26.45 -0.30
N ALA A 540 -0.22 -27.05 -1.32
CA ALA A 540 0.46 -27.92 -2.26
C ALA A 540 -0.22 -27.81 -3.64
N PRO A 541 0.54 -27.67 -4.74
CA PRO A 541 -0.03 -27.65 -6.08
C PRO A 541 -0.90 -28.89 -6.32
N ASN A 542 -2.08 -28.69 -6.90
CA ASN A 542 -3.05 -29.75 -7.23
C ASN A 542 -3.64 -30.52 -6.04
N ASP A 543 -3.48 -30.06 -4.80
CA ASP A 543 -4.12 -30.65 -3.63
C ASP A 543 -5.38 -29.86 -3.23
N SER A 544 -6.55 -30.41 -3.52
CA SER A 544 -7.85 -29.77 -3.20
C SER A 544 -8.08 -29.51 -1.70
N ARG A 545 -7.28 -30.12 -0.80
CA ARG A 545 -7.34 -29.91 0.65
C ARG A 545 -6.38 -28.82 1.14
N ARG A 546 -5.37 -28.48 0.34
CA ARG A 546 -4.29 -27.52 0.66
C ARG A 546 -4.21 -26.44 -0.43
N THR A 547 -5.26 -25.63 -0.48
CA THR A 547 -5.41 -24.53 -1.45
C THR A 547 -5.00 -23.19 -0.82
N LEU A 548 -4.61 -22.23 -1.65
CA LEU A 548 -4.20 -20.89 -1.17
C LEU A 548 -5.35 -20.16 -0.43
N ASP A 549 -6.58 -20.32 -0.90
CA ASP A 549 -7.78 -19.68 -0.34
C ASP A 549 -8.27 -20.27 1.00
N ASN A 550 -7.70 -21.38 1.44
CA ASN A 550 -8.00 -21.98 2.75
C ASN A 550 -6.74 -22.24 3.59
N CYS A 551 -5.64 -21.56 3.25
CA CYS A 551 -4.39 -21.61 3.99
C CYS A 551 -4.47 -20.77 5.29
N ASP A 552 -3.92 -21.31 6.38
CA ASP A 552 -3.71 -20.60 7.64
C ASP A 552 -2.29 -20.88 8.18
N ILE A 553 -1.45 -19.85 8.24
CA ILE A 553 -0.06 -19.95 8.68
C ILE A 553 0.10 -19.90 10.21
N PHE A 554 -0.98 -19.71 10.97
CA PHE A 554 -0.97 -19.65 12.43
C PHE A 554 -0.22 -20.83 13.05
N GLY A 555 0.69 -20.54 13.99
CA GLY A 555 1.53 -21.54 14.65
C GLY A 555 2.74 -22.06 13.85
N SER A 556 2.91 -21.65 12.58
CA SER A 556 4.06 -22.06 11.78
C SER A 556 5.32 -21.27 12.12
N LYS A 557 6.19 -21.87 12.94
CA LYS A 557 7.53 -21.30 13.25
C LYS A 557 8.44 -21.22 12.03
N GLU A 558 8.22 -22.07 11.02
CA GLU A 558 9.01 -22.04 9.79
C GLU A 558 8.66 -20.81 8.94
N ALA A 559 7.36 -20.60 8.67
CA ALA A 559 6.88 -19.41 7.98
C ALA A 559 7.24 -18.13 8.75
N GLY A 560 7.10 -18.15 10.09
CA GLY A 560 7.46 -17.03 10.94
C GLY A 560 8.93 -16.65 10.92
N ARG A 561 9.86 -17.62 10.89
CA ARG A 561 11.30 -17.34 10.73
C ARG A 561 11.61 -16.71 9.38
N ALA A 562 11.02 -17.22 8.30
CA ALA A 562 11.20 -16.66 6.96
C ALA A 562 10.68 -15.22 6.89
N LEU A 563 9.46 -14.97 7.41
CA LEU A 563 8.87 -13.64 7.44
C LEU A 563 9.70 -12.68 8.32
N SER A 564 10.11 -13.09 9.52
CA SER A 564 10.93 -12.24 10.40
C SER A 564 12.24 -11.83 9.73
N LYS A 565 12.90 -12.77 9.04
CA LYS A 565 14.13 -12.49 8.28
C LYS A 565 13.86 -11.47 7.18
N PHE A 566 12.83 -11.68 6.36
CA PHE A 566 12.39 -10.76 5.31
C PHE A 566 12.17 -9.34 5.86
N LEU A 567 11.42 -9.20 6.95
CA LEU A 567 11.11 -7.90 7.57
C LEU A 567 12.36 -7.23 8.16
N SER A 568 13.28 -8.01 8.75
CA SER A 568 14.48 -7.49 9.45
C SER A 568 15.47 -6.74 8.56
N HIS A 569 15.41 -6.97 7.24
CA HIS A 569 16.26 -6.26 6.30
C HIS A 569 15.92 -4.77 6.21
N GLY A 570 14.67 -4.36 6.48
CA GLY A 570 14.23 -3.00 6.15
C GLY A 570 14.59 -2.66 4.71
N SER A 571 15.10 -1.45 4.46
CA SER A 571 15.54 -1.00 3.12
C SER A 571 17.05 -1.12 2.87
N SER A 572 17.77 -1.83 3.77
CA SER A 572 19.23 -2.02 3.70
C SER A 572 19.70 -2.81 2.47
N ARG A 573 18.82 -3.61 1.87
CA ARG A 573 19.08 -4.39 0.65
C ARG A 573 18.10 -4.05 -0.46
N HIS A 574 18.50 -4.34 -1.69
CA HIS A 574 17.63 -4.18 -2.85
C HIS A 574 16.42 -5.13 -2.74
N TRP A 575 15.22 -4.64 -3.06
CA TRP A 575 13.98 -5.40 -2.83
C TRP A 575 13.94 -6.73 -3.61
N LYS A 576 14.49 -6.80 -4.83
CA LYS A 576 14.56 -8.05 -5.61
C LYS A 576 15.38 -9.14 -4.92
N GLU A 577 16.44 -8.77 -4.21
CA GLU A 577 17.24 -9.75 -3.46
C GLU A 577 16.45 -10.28 -2.26
N VAL A 578 15.77 -9.38 -1.56
CA VAL A 578 14.93 -9.70 -0.40
C VAL A 578 13.73 -10.56 -0.84
N LEU A 579 13.14 -10.28 -2.01
CA LEU A 579 12.09 -11.08 -2.62
C LEU A 579 12.57 -12.48 -2.97
N GLN A 580 13.70 -12.60 -3.69
CA GLN A 580 14.27 -13.88 -4.12
C GLN A 580 14.59 -14.79 -2.94
N GLU A 581 15.08 -14.22 -1.86
CA GLU A 581 15.36 -14.95 -0.63
C GLU A 581 14.09 -15.44 0.08
N PHE A 582 13.00 -14.69 -0.02
CA PHE A 582 11.75 -14.97 0.68
C PHE A 582 10.79 -15.87 -0.10
N THR A 583 10.58 -15.58 -1.38
CA THR A 583 9.61 -16.27 -2.25
C THR A 583 10.27 -17.18 -3.28
N GLY A 584 11.55 -16.96 -3.59
CA GLY A 584 12.22 -17.61 -4.70
C GLY A 584 12.07 -16.89 -6.05
N GLU A 585 11.44 -15.72 -6.08
CA GLU A 585 11.15 -14.94 -7.29
C GLU A 585 11.86 -13.57 -7.26
N THR A 586 12.16 -12.98 -8.42
CA THR A 586 12.85 -11.67 -8.52
C THR A 586 11.96 -10.53 -9.00
N GLU A 587 10.75 -10.84 -9.46
CA GLU A 587 9.85 -9.87 -10.09
C GLU A 587 8.46 -9.91 -9.46
N MET A 588 7.67 -8.87 -9.71
CA MET A 588 6.26 -8.83 -9.35
C MET A 588 5.47 -9.77 -10.28
N ASP A 589 4.77 -10.75 -9.70
CA ASP A 589 4.15 -11.86 -10.45
C ASP A 589 2.68 -12.08 -10.04
N THR A 590 1.78 -12.07 -11.02
CA THR A 590 0.32 -12.17 -10.79
C THR A 590 -0.17 -13.60 -10.62
N SER A 591 0.66 -14.61 -10.84
CA SER A 591 0.26 -16.03 -10.91
C SER A 591 -0.31 -16.53 -9.59
N ALA A 592 0.29 -16.13 -8.45
CA ALA A 592 -0.21 -16.52 -7.13
C ALA A 592 -1.60 -15.94 -6.82
N LEU A 593 -1.85 -14.69 -7.25
CA LEU A 593 -3.16 -14.04 -7.14
C LEU A 593 -4.19 -14.74 -8.05
N LEU A 594 -3.83 -14.99 -9.32
CA LEU A 594 -4.71 -15.66 -10.26
C LEU A 594 -5.04 -17.09 -9.80
N GLU A 595 -4.08 -17.80 -9.22
CA GLU A 595 -4.28 -19.14 -8.65
C GLU A 595 -5.24 -19.11 -7.45
N TYR A 596 -5.11 -18.13 -6.55
CA TYR A 596 -6.02 -17.94 -5.42
C TYR A 596 -7.47 -17.79 -5.87
N PHE A 597 -7.69 -17.01 -6.93
CA PHE A 597 -9.03 -16.70 -7.45
C PHE A 597 -9.51 -17.61 -8.58
N ASP A 598 -8.73 -18.60 -9.04
CA ASP A 598 -9.10 -19.46 -10.17
C ASP A 598 -10.49 -20.10 -10.02
N PRO A 599 -10.91 -20.63 -8.85
CA PRO A 599 -12.25 -21.19 -8.70
C PRO A 599 -13.36 -20.19 -9.03
N LEU A 600 -13.20 -18.92 -8.62
CA LEU A 600 -14.14 -17.85 -8.94
C LEU A 600 -14.06 -17.47 -10.42
N TYR A 601 -12.86 -17.37 -10.98
CA TYR A 601 -12.68 -17.01 -12.38
C TYR A 601 -13.35 -18.03 -13.30
N GLN A 602 -13.19 -19.33 -13.04
CA GLN A 602 -13.87 -20.38 -13.81
C GLN A 602 -15.39 -20.30 -13.64
N TRP A 603 -15.87 -20.07 -12.42
CA TRP A 603 -17.31 -19.91 -12.16
C TRP A 603 -17.90 -18.72 -12.93
N LEU A 604 -17.27 -17.54 -12.88
CA LEU A 604 -17.73 -16.35 -13.59
C LEU A 604 -17.74 -16.55 -15.12
N LYS A 605 -16.73 -17.22 -15.69
CA LYS A 605 -16.71 -17.53 -17.12
C LYS A 605 -17.92 -18.38 -17.53
N GLN A 606 -18.23 -19.41 -16.76
CA GLN A 606 -19.38 -20.28 -17.03
C GLN A 606 -20.69 -19.51 -16.87
N GLU A 607 -20.81 -18.74 -15.79
CA GLU A 607 -22.02 -18.01 -15.48
C GLU A 607 -22.31 -16.87 -16.47
N ASN A 608 -21.30 -16.06 -16.81
CA ASN A 608 -21.44 -15.02 -17.83
C ASN A 608 -21.77 -15.61 -19.20
N SER A 609 -21.18 -16.75 -19.57
CA SER A 609 -21.53 -17.46 -20.80
C SER A 609 -22.96 -17.98 -20.78
N ARG A 610 -23.44 -18.52 -19.65
CA ARG A 610 -24.81 -19.01 -19.48
C ARG A 610 -25.84 -17.89 -19.57
N LEU A 611 -25.50 -16.73 -19.02
CA LEU A 611 -26.34 -15.54 -18.98
C LEU A 611 -26.27 -14.69 -20.26
N GLY A 612 -25.31 -14.97 -21.16
CA GLY A 612 -25.09 -14.20 -22.38
C GLY A 612 -24.57 -12.78 -22.10
N VAL A 613 -23.77 -12.61 -21.05
CA VAL A 613 -23.25 -11.31 -20.60
C VAL A 613 -22.16 -10.80 -21.56
N PRO A 614 -22.33 -9.63 -22.20
CA PRO A 614 -21.27 -9.01 -22.98
C PRO A 614 -20.10 -8.61 -22.07
N LEU A 615 -18.86 -8.88 -22.47
CA LEU A 615 -17.68 -8.56 -21.67
C LEU A 615 -16.95 -7.34 -22.25
N GLY A 616 -16.39 -6.51 -21.35
CA GLY A 616 -15.71 -5.28 -21.72
C GLY A 616 -16.66 -4.08 -21.84
N TRP A 617 -16.10 -2.95 -22.24
CA TRP A 617 -16.76 -1.65 -22.30
C TRP A 617 -16.11 -0.80 -23.40
N GLY A 618 -16.84 0.19 -23.90
CA GLY A 618 -16.31 1.23 -24.78
C GLY A 618 -15.94 2.49 -24.00
N GLU A 619 -15.64 3.56 -24.75
CA GLU A 619 -15.41 4.89 -24.20
C GLU A 619 -16.68 5.44 -23.50
N THR A 620 -16.49 6.21 -22.44
CA THR A 620 -17.61 6.88 -21.77
C THR A 620 -18.11 8.07 -22.58
N ASN A 621 -19.42 8.28 -22.57
CA ASN A 621 -20.06 9.46 -23.17
C ASN A 621 -20.30 10.59 -22.15
N LYS A 622 -19.73 10.47 -20.95
CA LYS A 622 -19.90 11.43 -19.85
C LYS A 622 -18.84 12.53 -19.82
N ILE A 623 -17.95 12.57 -20.81
CA ILE A 623 -16.94 13.61 -20.99
C ILE A 623 -17.03 14.20 -22.42
N PRO A 624 -16.44 15.38 -22.66
CA PRO A 624 -16.38 15.97 -24.00
C PRO A 624 -15.68 15.05 -25.01
N THR A 625 -16.16 15.02 -26.25
CA THR A 625 -15.62 14.16 -27.33
C THR A 625 -14.25 14.60 -27.84
N ASP A 626 -13.86 15.84 -27.57
CA ASP A 626 -12.55 16.42 -27.86
C ASP A 626 -11.56 16.27 -26.69
N CYS A 627 -11.89 15.44 -25.69
CA CYS A 627 -11.01 15.14 -24.58
C CYS A 627 -9.81 14.26 -25.00
N CYS A 628 -8.60 14.81 -24.87
CA CYS A 628 -7.29 14.14 -24.90
C CYS A 628 -7.02 13.15 -26.07
N GLY A 629 -5.77 12.73 -26.22
CA GLY A 629 -5.41 11.58 -27.08
C GLY A 629 -5.68 10.25 -26.38
N GLN A 630 -5.54 9.12 -27.09
CA GLN A 630 -5.51 7.80 -26.44
C GLN A 630 -4.28 7.70 -25.53
N PHE A 631 -4.46 7.22 -24.30
CA PHE A 631 -3.36 7.00 -23.37
C PHE A 631 -2.67 5.67 -23.69
N SER A 632 -1.33 5.65 -23.66
CA SER A 632 -0.58 4.42 -23.91
C SER A 632 -0.74 3.47 -22.72
N THR A 633 -1.13 2.23 -22.99
CA THR A 633 -1.22 1.14 -22.00
C THR A 633 0.10 0.47 -21.71
#